data_AF-A0AAN6RJD2-F1
#
_entry.id   AF-A0AAN6RJD2-F1
#
_cell.length_a   1.000
_cell.length_b   1.000
_cell.length_c   1.000
_cell.angle_alpha   90.00
_cell.angle_beta   90.00
_cell.angle_gamma   90.00
#
_symmetry.space_group_name_H-M   'P 1'
#
loop_
_entity.id
_entity.type
_entity.pdbx_description
1 polymer ?
#
loop_
_entity_poly.entity_id
_entity_poly.type
_entity_poly.pdbx_seq_one_letter_code
_entity_poly.pdbx_strand_id
1 'polypeptide(L)'
;MASPSPTNPTTPSHYTSSQTALLLLDFHNMLVDRNPSNALALATAVSTKKWAKSQGIHIIHCLIDSTSKPFPTAKNIEHLASAMSLFKSAAGNEAPSLVEDANGEVTFTRRIGHVSALKSKGLMEYLEENGIRSLALMGLIASHVREPGI
;
A
#
# COMPACT_ATOMS: atom_id res chain seq x y z
N MET A 1 -2.74 -13.22 28.13
CA MET A 1 -3.23 -12.27 27.11
C MET A 1 -4.73 -12.48 26.98
N ALA A 2 -5.54 -11.44 27.12
CA ALA A 2 -6.98 -11.54 26.91
C ALA A 2 -7.26 -11.87 25.44
N SER A 3 -8.08 -12.88 25.19
CA SER A 3 -8.54 -13.24 23.85
C SER A 3 -9.27 -12.05 23.22
N PRO A 4 -9.06 -11.72 21.93
CA PRO A 4 -9.78 -10.64 21.28
C PRO A 4 -11.29 -10.93 21.34
N SER A 5 -12.07 -10.06 22.00
CA SER A 5 -13.52 -10.20 22.08
C SER A 5 -14.17 -9.37 20.97
N PRO A 6 -14.99 -9.98 20.08
CA PRO A 6 -15.63 -9.26 18.97
C PRO A 6 -16.64 -8.20 19.45
N THR A 7 -17.00 -8.23 20.73
CA THR A 7 -17.90 -7.27 21.37
C THR A 7 -17.22 -5.96 21.80
N ASN A 8 -15.89 -5.91 21.84
CA ASN A 8 -15.17 -4.69 22.21
C ASN A 8 -14.76 -3.91 20.95
N PRO A 9 -15.32 -2.71 20.69
CA PRO A 9 -15.04 -1.91 19.50
C PRO A 9 -13.60 -1.40 19.41
N THR A 10 -12.82 -1.49 20.51
CA THR A 10 -11.39 -1.14 20.49
C THR A 10 -10.51 -2.29 20.01
N THR A 11 -11.07 -3.46 19.70
CA THR A 11 -10.32 -4.63 19.23
C THR A 11 -10.36 -4.73 17.71
N PRO A 12 -9.27 -5.14 17.05
CA PRO A 12 -9.26 -5.34 15.59
C PRO A 12 -10.27 -6.41 15.14
N SER A 13 -10.57 -7.38 16.00
CA SER A 13 -11.54 -8.45 15.77
C SER A 13 -13.01 -8.01 15.85
N HIS A 14 -13.28 -6.75 16.19
CA HIS A 14 -14.65 -6.23 16.22
C HIS A 14 -15.29 -6.19 14.84
N TYR A 15 -14.51 -5.86 13.81
CA TYR A 15 -14.98 -5.74 12.44
C TYR A 15 -14.91 -7.10 11.72
N THR A 16 -15.93 -7.38 10.92
CA THR A 16 -15.97 -8.59 10.08
C THR A 16 -15.02 -8.47 8.88
N SER A 17 -14.78 -9.58 8.18
CA SER A 17 -14.01 -9.56 6.94
C SER A 17 -14.62 -8.64 5.88
N SER A 18 -15.94 -8.62 5.75
CA SER A 18 -16.67 -7.71 4.84
C SER A 18 -16.57 -6.22 5.20
N GLN A 19 -16.20 -5.90 6.44
CA GLN A 19 -15.97 -4.51 6.90
C GLN A 19 -14.49 -4.16 6.94
N THR A 20 -13.62 -5.05 6.45
CA THR A 20 -12.17 -4.91 6.51
C THR A 20 -11.58 -4.87 5.11
N ALA A 21 -10.60 -3.99 4.90
CA ALA A 21 -9.77 -3.98 3.69
C ALA A 21 -8.29 -4.17 4.04
N LEU A 22 -7.59 -4.93 3.22
CA LEU A 22 -6.14 -5.01 3.19
C LEU A 22 -5.60 -4.04 2.15
N LEU A 23 -4.83 -3.05 2.59
CA LEU A 23 -4.13 -2.10 1.73
C LEU A 23 -2.69 -2.57 1.53
N LEU A 24 -2.31 -2.78 0.28
CA LEU A 24 -0.96 -3.09 -0.18
C LEU A 24 -0.30 -1.80 -0.67
N LEU A 25 0.60 -1.23 0.14
CA LEU A 25 1.17 0.09 -0.08
C LEU A 25 2.56 -0.02 -0.74
N ASP A 26 2.68 0.54 -1.94
CA ASP A 26 3.95 0.83 -2.59
C ASP A 26 4.89 -0.37 -2.81
N PHE A 27 4.35 -1.57 -3.08
CA PHE A 27 5.17 -2.72 -3.49
C PHE A 27 5.69 -2.59 -4.93
N HIS A 28 6.31 -1.45 -5.26
CA HIS A 28 6.99 -1.23 -6.52
C HIS A 28 8.30 -2.02 -6.57
N ASN A 29 8.66 -2.56 -7.74
CA ASN A 29 9.89 -3.35 -7.94
C ASN A 29 11.13 -2.62 -7.39
N MET A 30 11.29 -1.32 -7.67
CA MET A 30 12.43 -0.54 -7.18
C MET A 30 12.53 -0.51 -5.65
N LEU A 31 11.40 -0.59 -4.94
CA LEU A 31 11.38 -0.59 -3.48
C LEU A 31 11.65 -1.99 -2.97
N VAL A 32 11.10 -3.02 -3.61
CA VAL A 32 11.38 -4.43 -3.30
C VAL A 32 12.88 -4.73 -3.45
N ASP A 33 13.48 -4.32 -4.55
CA ASP A 33 14.87 -4.62 -4.91
C ASP A 33 15.89 -3.84 -4.07
N ARG A 34 15.44 -2.84 -3.31
CA ARG A 34 16.32 -1.93 -2.56
C ARG A 34 17.09 -2.62 -1.44
N ASN A 35 16.51 -3.65 -0.82
CA ASN A 35 17.20 -4.45 0.20
C ASN A 35 16.49 -5.80 0.44
N PRO A 36 17.19 -6.81 0.99
CA PRO A 36 16.62 -8.14 1.23
C PRO A 36 15.41 -8.16 2.18
N SER A 37 15.34 -7.24 3.15
CA SER A 37 14.19 -7.16 4.07
C SER A 37 12.90 -6.77 3.34
N ASN A 38 12.99 -5.96 2.28
CA ASN A 38 11.83 -5.60 1.46
C ASN A 38 11.32 -6.80 0.64
N ALA A 39 12.21 -7.68 0.15
CA ALA A 39 11.81 -8.93 -0.48
C ALA A 39 11.08 -9.88 0.49
N LEU A 40 11.52 -9.95 1.76
CA LEU A 40 10.81 -10.70 2.80
C LEU A 40 9.45 -10.09 3.13
N ALA A 41 9.35 -8.76 3.17
CA ALA A 41 8.08 -8.06 3.35
C ALA A 41 7.12 -8.34 2.17
N LEU A 42 7.61 -8.38 0.94
CA LEU A 42 6.84 -8.79 -0.23
C LEU A 42 6.32 -10.23 -0.09
N ALA A 43 7.17 -11.18 0.28
CA ALA A 43 6.74 -12.56 0.50
C ALA A 43 5.64 -12.68 1.58
N THR A 44 5.77 -11.88 2.65
CA THR A 44 4.75 -11.79 3.71
C THR A 44 3.47 -11.16 3.18
N ALA A 45 3.56 -10.12 2.34
CA ALA A 45 2.39 -9.50 1.71
C ALA A 45 1.66 -10.45 0.76
N VAL A 46 2.38 -11.25 -0.03
CA VAL A 46 1.80 -12.27 -0.92
C VAL A 46 1.04 -13.33 -0.12
N SER A 47 1.64 -13.85 0.95
CA SER A 47 0.95 -14.84 1.80
C SER A 47 -0.27 -14.25 2.52
N THR A 48 -0.16 -13.01 2.98
CA THR A 48 -1.25 -12.29 3.65
C THR A 48 -2.39 -11.95 2.68
N LYS A 49 -2.08 -11.54 1.44
CA LYS A 49 -3.06 -11.33 0.37
C LYS A 49 -3.86 -12.61 0.12
N LYS A 50 -3.18 -13.76 -0.06
CA LYS A 50 -3.82 -15.06 -0.25
C LYS A 50 -4.77 -15.42 0.90
N TRP A 51 -4.31 -15.23 2.14
CA TRP A 51 -5.15 -15.44 3.32
C TRP A 51 -6.36 -14.49 3.33
N ALA A 52 -6.15 -13.18 3.13
CA ALA A 52 -7.21 -12.17 3.13
C ALA A 52 -8.29 -12.48 2.08
N LYS A 53 -7.87 -12.87 0.88
CA LYS A 53 -8.77 -13.32 -0.20
C LYS A 53 -9.62 -14.51 0.22
N SER A 54 -9.02 -15.50 0.89
CA SER A 54 -9.76 -16.68 1.41
C SER A 54 -10.82 -16.33 2.46
N GLN A 55 -10.68 -15.18 3.12
CA GLN A 55 -11.62 -14.69 4.15
C GLN A 55 -12.67 -13.73 3.57
N GLY A 56 -12.61 -13.39 2.27
CA GLY A 56 -13.47 -12.39 1.65
C GLY A 56 -13.16 -10.95 2.08
N ILE A 57 -11.92 -10.67 2.48
CA ILE A 57 -11.45 -9.31 2.79
C ILE A 57 -11.18 -8.56 1.48
N HIS A 58 -11.53 -7.28 1.41
CA HIS A 58 -11.26 -6.45 0.24
C HIS A 58 -9.75 -6.21 0.09
N ILE A 59 -9.19 -6.45 -1.10
CA ILE A 59 -7.77 -6.22 -1.38
C ILE A 59 -7.65 -4.96 -2.23
N ILE A 60 -6.85 -4.01 -1.74
CA ILE A 60 -6.67 -2.69 -2.34
C ILE A 60 -5.18 -2.41 -2.55
N HIS A 61 -4.77 -2.32 -3.81
CA HIS A 61 -3.42 -1.94 -4.21
C HIS A 61 -3.30 -0.42 -4.21
N CYS A 62 -2.35 0.11 -3.46
CA CYS A 62 -2.12 1.54 -3.29
C CYS A 62 -0.74 1.88 -3.83
N LEU A 63 -0.70 2.45 -5.04
CA LEU A 63 0.54 2.72 -5.77
C LEU A 63 0.77 4.22 -5.94
N ILE A 64 2.00 4.58 -6.32
CA ILE A 64 2.34 5.95 -6.74
C ILE A 64 2.15 6.04 -8.26
N ASP A 65 1.43 7.07 -8.71
CA ASP A 65 1.30 7.41 -10.12
C ASP A 65 2.63 7.95 -10.66
N SER A 66 3.31 7.11 -11.43
CA SER A 66 4.60 7.38 -12.07
C SER A 66 4.55 8.46 -13.16
N THR A 67 3.35 8.76 -13.67
CA THR A 67 3.15 9.75 -14.72
C THR A 67 2.87 11.14 -14.16
N SER A 68 2.44 11.21 -12.89
CA SER A 68 2.10 12.46 -12.23
C SER A 68 3.33 13.31 -11.90
N LYS A 69 3.20 14.64 -12.04
CA LYS A 69 4.20 15.60 -11.54
C LYS A 69 3.92 15.93 -10.08
N PRO A 70 4.90 16.04 -9.18
CA PRO A 70 4.70 16.55 -7.84
C PRO A 70 4.05 17.94 -7.85
N PHE A 71 3.41 18.33 -6.75
CA PHE A 71 2.99 19.72 -6.59
C PHE A 71 4.22 20.65 -6.53
N PRO A 72 4.18 21.86 -7.10
CA PRO A 72 5.29 22.81 -7.02
C PRO A 72 5.67 23.17 -5.58
N THR A 73 4.72 23.07 -4.66
CA THR A 73 4.88 23.34 -3.23
C THR A 73 5.27 22.10 -2.41
N ALA A 74 5.55 20.97 -3.07
CA ALA A 74 5.95 19.75 -2.39
C ALA A 74 7.31 19.93 -1.69
N LYS A 75 7.39 19.48 -0.43
CA LYS A 75 8.66 19.45 0.31
C LYS A 75 9.67 18.56 -0.43
N ASN A 76 10.92 19.02 -0.51
CA ASN A 76 12.04 18.30 -1.14
C ASN A 76 11.77 17.90 -2.60
N ILE A 77 11.21 18.83 -3.39
CA ILE A 77 10.82 18.58 -4.79
C ILE A 77 11.98 18.06 -5.66
N GLU A 78 13.21 18.48 -5.38
CA GLU A 78 14.42 18.02 -6.07
C GLU A 78 14.65 16.51 -5.89
N HIS A 79 14.50 16.01 -4.66
CA HIS A 79 14.62 14.58 -4.35
C HIS A 79 13.48 13.77 -4.97
N LEU A 80 12.26 14.33 -5.01
CA LEU A 80 11.13 13.71 -5.71
C LEU A 80 11.37 13.61 -7.21
N ALA A 81 11.93 14.66 -7.84
CA ALA A 81 12.23 14.67 -9.26
C ALA A 81 13.21 13.56 -9.66
N SER A 82 14.25 13.32 -8.85
CA SER A 82 15.17 12.20 -9.06
C SER A 82 14.46 10.85 -8.97
N ALA A 83 13.60 10.66 -7.95
CA ALA A 83 12.82 9.43 -7.79
C ALA A 83 11.83 9.18 -8.93
N MET A 84 11.26 10.23 -9.54
CA MET A 84 10.31 10.09 -10.66
C MET A 84 10.90 9.35 -11.87
N SER A 85 12.20 9.50 -12.13
CA SER A 85 12.85 8.81 -13.23
C SER A 85 12.76 7.28 -13.08
N LEU A 86 12.91 6.78 -11.84
CA LEU A 86 12.78 5.37 -11.51
C LEU A 86 11.34 4.88 -11.66
N PHE A 87 10.36 5.69 -11.24
CA PHE A 87 8.94 5.35 -11.35
C PHE A 87 8.45 5.25 -12.80
N LYS A 88 9.06 5.96 -13.73
CA LYS A 88 8.71 5.89 -15.16
C LYS A 88 9.27 4.66 -15.88
N SER A 89 10.12 3.89 -15.23
CA SER A 89 10.69 2.65 -15.77
C SER A 89 9.89 1.42 -15.32
N ALA A 90 10.25 0.23 -15.81
CA ALA A 90 9.70 -1.03 -15.32
C ALA A 90 9.91 -1.23 -13.79
N ALA A 91 10.91 -0.56 -13.20
CA ALA A 91 11.12 -0.57 -11.76
C ALA A 91 9.99 0.15 -10.99
N GLY A 92 9.21 0.99 -11.67
CA GLY A 92 8.00 1.63 -11.14
C GLY A 92 6.75 0.77 -11.17
N ASN A 93 6.80 -0.41 -11.79
CA ASN A 93 5.67 -1.33 -11.75
C ASN A 93 5.55 -1.98 -10.37
N GLU A 94 4.34 -2.42 -10.03
CA GLU A 94 4.11 -3.28 -8.87
C GLU A 94 4.81 -4.64 -9.05
N ALA A 95 5.21 -5.25 -7.94
CA ALA A 95 5.80 -6.57 -7.90
C ALA A 95 4.88 -7.62 -8.55
N PRO A 96 5.36 -8.39 -9.55
CA PRO A 96 4.53 -9.34 -10.28
C PRO A 96 3.78 -10.34 -9.39
N SER A 97 4.42 -10.79 -8.31
CA SER A 97 3.84 -11.75 -7.35
C SER A 97 2.62 -11.21 -6.58
N LEU A 98 2.41 -9.90 -6.54
CA LEU A 98 1.19 -9.29 -6.01
C LEU A 98 0.14 -9.03 -7.09
N VAL A 99 0.54 -8.93 -8.36
CA VAL A 99 -0.39 -8.75 -9.49
C VAL A 99 -0.96 -10.10 -9.95
N GLU A 100 -0.22 -11.19 -9.72
CA GLU A 100 -0.71 -12.55 -9.92
C GLU A 100 -2.03 -12.78 -9.17
N ASP A 101 -3.04 -13.29 -9.89
CA ASP A 101 -4.39 -13.56 -9.37
C ASP A 101 -5.08 -12.35 -8.71
N ALA A 102 -4.86 -11.13 -9.23
CA ALA A 102 -5.54 -9.91 -8.77
C ALA A 102 -7.02 -9.79 -9.20
N ASN A 103 -7.68 -10.90 -9.53
CA ASN A 103 -9.07 -10.91 -9.98
C ASN A 103 -10.01 -10.44 -8.85
N GLY A 104 -10.77 -9.38 -9.12
CA GLY A 104 -11.70 -8.76 -8.14
C GLY A 104 -11.03 -7.83 -7.14
N GLU A 105 -9.73 -7.57 -7.29
CA GLU A 105 -8.95 -6.63 -6.47
C GLU A 105 -8.93 -5.26 -7.18
N VAL A 106 -8.74 -4.18 -6.41
CA VAL A 106 -8.78 -2.81 -6.96
C VAL A 106 -7.46 -2.08 -6.76
N THR A 107 -7.06 -1.27 -7.73
CA THR A 107 -5.84 -0.46 -7.66
C THR A 107 -6.20 1.01 -7.64
N PHE A 108 -5.65 1.73 -6.66
CA PHE A 108 -5.70 3.18 -6.58
C PHE A 108 -4.29 3.76 -6.64
N THR A 109 -4.14 4.80 -7.44
CA THR A 109 -2.88 5.52 -7.54
C THR A 109 -3.01 6.88 -6.87
N ARG A 110 -1.94 7.28 -6.19
CA ARG A 110 -1.80 8.65 -5.68
C ARG A 110 -0.69 9.39 -6.41
N ARG A 111 -0.88 10.69 -6.47
CA ARG A 111 0.13 11.61 -6.97
C ARG A 111 1.42 11.52 -6.15
N ILE A 112 2.57 11.52 -6.81
CA ILE A 112 3.86 11.61 -6.12
C ILE A 112 3.94 12.89 -5.28
N GLY A 113 4.50 12.77 -4.07
CA GLY A 113 4.51 13.85 -3.07
C GLY A 113 3.37 13.75 -2.04
N HIS A 114 2.30 12.99 -2.33
CA HIS A 114 1.39 12.53 -1.27
C HIS A 114 1.96 11.29 -0.59
N VAL A 115 2.16 11.39 0.73
CA VAL A 115 2.62 10.24 1.53
C VAL A 115 1.47 9.25 1.76
N SER A 116 0.29 9.75 2.15
CA SER A 116 -0.85 8.91 2.50
C SER A 116 -1.55 8.34 1.25
N ALA A 117 -1.76 7.02 1.24
CA ALA A 117 -2.58 6.33 0.24
C ALA A 117 -4.04 6.83 0.22
N LEU A 118 -4.57 7.30 1.34
CA LEU A 118 -5.93 7.85 1.43
C LEU A 118 -6.12 9.16 0.64
N LYS A 119 -5.03 9.71 0.06
CA LYS A 119 -5.10 10.82 -0.89
C LYS A 119 -5.22 10.37 -2.35
N SER A 120 -5.30 9.06 -2.62
CA SER A 120 -5.68 8.54 -3.92
C SER A 120 -7.12 8.93 -4.24
N LYS A 121 -7.36 9.37 -5.47
CA LYS A 121 -8.71 9.74 -5.92
C LYS A 121 -9.62 8.52 -5.91
N GLY A 122 -10.79 8.61 -5.27
CA GLY A 122 -11.79 7.54 -5.26
C GLY A 122 -11.59 6.49 -4.17
N LEU A 123 -10.46 6.48 -3.45
CA LEU A 123 -10.21 5.46 -2.43
C LEU A 123 -11.14 5.64 -1.22
N MET A 124 -11.32 6.86 -0.74
CA MET A 124 -12.19 7.11 0.42
C MET A 124 -13.65 6.79 0.09
N GLU A 125 -14.09 7.18 -1.10
CA GLU A 125 -15.43 6.91 -1.62
C GLU A 125 -15.64 5.39 -1.75
N TYR A 126 -14.68 4.66 -2.31
CA TYR A 126 -14.74 3.19 -2.40
C TYR A 126 -14.85 2.53 -1.02
N LEU A 127 -14.06 2.99 -0.03
CA LEU A 127 -14.12 2.45 1.33
C LEU A 127 -15.50 2.68 1.96
N GLU A 128 -16.09 3.86 1.75
CA GLU A 128 -17.42 4.21 2.26
C GLU A 128 -18.52 3.40 1.58
N GLU A 129 -18.53 3.33 0.25
CA GLU A 129 -19.53 2.62 -0.55
C GLU A 129 -19.55 1.11 -0.25
N ASN A 130 -18.39 0.53 0.06
CA ASN A 130 -18.27 -0.88 0.42
C ASN A 130 -18.43 -1.14 1.94
N GLY A 131 -18.74 -0.11 2.73
CA GLY A 131 -18.97 -0.24 4.17
C GLY A 131 -17.72 -0.66 4.96
N ILE A 132 -16.52 -0.34 4.46
CA ILE A 132 -15.25 -0.65 5.11
C ILE A 132 -15.04 0.26 6.31
N ARG A 133 -14.69 -0.34 7.46
CA ARG A 133 -14.49 0.34 8.74
C ARG A 133 -13.15 0.02 9.38
N SER A 134 -12.47 -1.01 8.89
CA SER A 134 -11.18 -1.47 9.39
C SER A 134 -10.18 -1.57 8.24
N LEU A 135 -8.96 -1.08 8.46
CA LEU A 135 -7.87 -1.16 7.48
C LEU A 135 -6.70 -1.95 8.06
N ALA A 136 -6.32 -3.02 7.39
CA ALA A 136 -5.04 -3.70 7.58
C ALA A 136 -4.04 -3.12 6.57
N LEU A 137 -2.86 -2.72 7.02
CA LEU A 137 -1.86 -2.07 6.18
C LEU A 137 -0.62 -2.95 6.05
N MET A 138 -0.18 -3.19 4.83
CA MET A 138 1.13 -3.77 4.53
C MET A 138 1.79 -2.94 3.46
N GLY A 139 3.07 -2.62 3.62
CA GLY A 139 3.71 -1.80 2.62
C GLY A 139 5.19 -1.60 2.80
N LEU A 140 5.77 -1.03 1.77
CA LEU A 140 7.15 -0.58 1.76
C LEU A 140 7.17 0.94 1.89
N ILE A 141 7.89 1.44 2.88
CA ILE A 141 8.12 2.87 2.99
C ILE A 141 9.28 3.26 2.06
N ALA A 142 9.06 4.24 1.19
CA ALA A 142 10.17 4.96 0.56
C ALA A 142 10.93 5.83 1.59
N SER A 143 10.28 6.15 2.72
CA SER A 143 10.81 7.00 3.79
C SER A 143 11.61 6.20 4.83
N HIS A 144 12.83 5.82 4.48
CA HIS A 144 14.00 5.79 5.38
C HIS A 144 15.26 5.76 4.49
N VAL A 145 15.51 6.85 3.75
CA VAL A 145 16.88 7.25 3.48
C VAL A 145 17.36 7.88 4.79
N ARG A 146 18.00 7.09 5.67
CA ARG A 146 19.04 7.69 6.49
C ARG A 146 20.24 7.81 5.56
N GLU A 147 20.69 9.04 5.34
CA GLU A 147 22.07 9.28 4.92
C GLU A 147 22.97 8.48 5.87
N PRO A 148 23.88 7.63 5.38
CA PRO A 148 24.94 7.11 6.23
C PRO A 148 25.89 8.28 6.55
N GLY A 149 25.81 8.83 7.76
CA GLY A 149 26.86 9.67 8.34
C GLY A 149 26.62 11.17 8.33
N ILE A 150 25.82 11.64 9.29
CA ILE A 150 26.36 12.50 10.36
C ILE A 150 26.62 11.57 11.54
#